data_AF-A0A9E4Z1R1-F1
#
_entry.id   AF-A0A9E4Z1R1-F1
#
_cell.length_a   1.000
_cell.length_b   1.000
_cell.length_c   1.000
_cell.angle_alpha   90.00
_cell.angle_beta   90.00
_cell.angle_gamma   90.00
#
_symmetry.space_group_name_H-M   'P 1'
#
loop_
_entity.id
_entity.type
_entity.pdbx_description
1 polymer ?
#
loop_
_entity_poly.entity_id
_entity_poly.type
_entity_poly.pdbx_seq_one_letter_code
_entity_poly.pdbx_strand_id
1 'polypeptide(L)' 'QRLSMNNPLGLAMQPEDLAGAYVYLSSRTDARGITGTILKVDAGSNLKWMRR' A
#
# COMPACT_ATOMS: atom_id res chain seq x y z
N GLN A 1 0.39 -19.11 -1.59
CA GLN A 1 -0.08 -19.12 -0.19
C GLN A 1 0.90 -18.52 0.83
N ARG A 2 2.23 -18.67 0.72
CA ARG A 2 3.17 -18.05 1.70
C ARG A 2 3.19 -16.51 1.72
N LEU A 3 2.98 -15.85 0.59
CA LEU A 3 3.07 -14.39 0.48
C LEU A 3 1.96 -13.67 1.27
N SER A 4 0.77 -14.26 1.38
CA SER A 4 -0.37 -13.62 2.05
C SER A 4 -0.23 -13.57 3.57
N MET A 5 0.43 -14.54 4.19
CA MET A 5 0.59 -14.60 5.66
C MET A 5 1.54 -13.52 6.22
N ASN A 6 2.26 -12.80 5.34
CA ASN A 6 3.29 -11.86 5.76
C ASN A 6 2.80 -10.43 5.96
N ASN A 7 1.52 -10.13 5.76
CA ASN A 7 0.95 -8.82 6.05
C ASN A 7 -0.37 -8.92 6.84
N PRO A 8 -0.76 -7.88 7.59
CA PRO A 8 -2.00 -7.85 8.37
C PRO A 8 -3.28 -8.09 7.57
N LEU A 9 -3.36 -7.69 6.30
CA LEU A 9 -4.56 -7.95 5.49
C LEU A 9 -4.67 -9.39 4.99
N GLY A 10 -3.64 -10.23 5.18
CA GLY A 10 -3.67 -11.59 4.69
C GLY A 10 -3.72 -11.68 3.16
N LEU A 11 -3.18 -10.67 2.45
CA LEU A 11 -3.30 -10.55 1.00
C LEU A 11 -1.98 -10.89 0.29
N ALA A 12 -2.05 -11.69 -0.76
CA ALA A 12 -0.94 -11.79 -1.70
C ALA A 12 -1.07 -10.65 -2.73
N MET A 13 -0.48 -9.49 -2.42
CA MET A 13 -0.50 -8.31 -3.28
C MET A 13 -0.14 -8.66 -4.73
N GLN A 14 -0.94 -8.18 -5.68
CA GLN A 14 -0.71 -8.24 -7.11
C GLN A 14 -0.26 -6.86 -7.64
N PRO A 15 0.36 -6.78 -8.82
CA PRO A 15 0.75 -5.50 -9.42
C PRO A 15 -0.39 -4.49 -9.54
N GLU A 16 -1.61 -4.95 -9.78
CA GLU A 16 -2.82 -4.13 -9.92
C GLU A 16 -3.18 -3.41 -8.62
N ASP A 17 -2.90 -4.01 -7.46
CA ASP A 17 -3.15 -3.40 -6.14
C ASP A 17 -2.29 -2.13 -5.92
N LEU A 18 -1.10 -2.07 -6.53
CA LEU A 18 -0.23 -0.90 -6.49
C LEU A 18 -0.61 0.15 -7.55
N ALA A 19 -1.06 -0.29 -8.73
CA ALA A 19 -1.38 0.60 -9.85
C ALA A 19 -2.44 1.66 -9.49
N GLY A 20 -3.44 1.31 -8.68
CA GLY A 20 -4.47 2.23 -8.23
C GLY A 20 -3.92 3.45 -7.47
N ALA A 21 -2.84 3.27 -6.71
CA ALA A 21 -2.20 4.36 -5.98
C ALA A 21 -1.52 5.37 -6.93
N TYR A 22 -0.92 4.90 -8.03
CA TYR A 22 -0.38 5.78 -9.07
C TYR A 22 -1.46 6.56 -9.78
N VAL A 23 -2.57 5.89 -10.14
CA VAL A 23 -3.73 6.56 -10.76
C VAL A 23 -4.26 7.64 -9.82
N TYR A 24 -4.46 7.32 -8.55
CA TYR A 24 -4.88 8.29 -7.53
C TYR A 24 -3.92 9.49 -7.43
N LEU A 25 -2.62 9.25 -7.27
CA LEU A 25 -1.63 10.32 -7.15
C LEU A 25 -1.47 11.15 -8.45
N SER A 26 -1.79 10.59 -9.61
CA SER A 26 -1.81 11.32 -10.88
C SER A 26 -3.07 12.18 -11.07
N SER A 27 -4.12 11.95 -10.28
CA SER A 27 -5.38 12.69 -10.37
C SER A 27 -5.20 14.14 -9.90
N ARG A 28 -5.53 15.08 -10.78
CA ARG A 28 -5.46 16.53 -10.50
C ARG A 28 -6.50 16.99 -9.48
N THR A 29 -7.60 16.26 -9.33
CA THR A 29 -8.68 16.60 -8.39
C THR A 29 -8.51 15.87 -7.07
N ASP A 30 -8.16 14.58 -7.12
CA ASP A 30 -8.31 13.71 -5.94
C ASP A 30 -7.08 13.72 -5.03
N ALA A 31 -5.89 13.96 -5.60
CA ALA A 31 -4.63 14.00 -4.86
C ALA A 31 -4.00 15.40 -4.79
N ARG A 32 -4.74 16.47 -5.15
CA ARG A 32 -4.23 17.85 -5.22
C ARG A 32 -3.52 18.32 -3.95
N GLY A 33 -3.96 17.84 -2.78
CA GLY A 33 -3.38 18.20 -1.48
C GLY A 33 -2.18 17.36 -1.05
N ILE A 34 -1.78 16.36 -1.82
CA ILE A 34 -0.73 15.40 -1.44
C ILE A 34 0.57 15.76 -2.16
N THR A 35 1.58 16.14 -1.39
CA THR A 35 2.93 16.40 -1.87
C THR A 35 3.96 16.01 -0.80
N GLY A 36 5.18 15.68 -1.22
CA GLY A 36 6.29 15.33 -0.32
C GLY A 36 6.07 14.10 0.56
N THR A 37 5.06 13.29 0.27
CA THR A 37 4.60 12.19 1.14
C THR A 37 4.87 10.83 0.49
N ILE A 38 5.25 9.85 1.31
CA ILE A 38 5.37 8.44 0.88
C ILE A 38 4.08 7.71 1.23
N LEU A 39 3.31 7.33 0.20
CA LEU A 39 2.13 6.47 0.36
C LEU A 39 2.55 5.00 0.35
N LYS A 40 2.44 4.31 1.50
CA LYS A 40 2.75 2.88 1.60
C LYS A 40 1.56 2.04 1.10
N VAL A 41 1.82 1.17 0.13
CA VAL A 41 0.86 0.19 -0.41
C VAL A 41 1.47 -1.21 -0.20
N ASP A 42 1.38 -1.72 1.01
CA ASP A 42 2.10 -2.93 1.43
C ASP A 42 1.23 -3.90 2.24
N ALA A 43 -0.10 -3.75 2.14
CA ALA A 43 -1.08 -4.50 2.92
C ALA A 43 -0.84 -4.46 4.45
N GLY A 44 -0.16 -3.42 4.95
CA GLY A 44 0.18 -3.23 6.35
C GLY A 44 1.45 -3.95 6.80
N SER A 45 2.28 -4.44 5.89
CA SER A 45 3.52 -5.16 6.22
C SER A 45 4.43 -4.37 7.17
N ASN A 46 4.53 -3.05 6.99
CA ASN A 46 5.29 -2.15 7.85
C ASN A 46 4.65 -1.89 9.23
N LEU A 47 3.40 -2.29 9.46
CA LEU A 47 2.69 -2.12 10.73
C LEU A 47 2.86 -3.32 11.65
N LYS A 48 3.51 -4.41 11.19
CA LYS A 48 3.83 -5.55 12.05
C LYS A 48 4.79 -5.09 13.14
N TRP A 49 4.26 -4.91 14.35
CA TRP A 49 5.07 -4.71 15.52
C TRP A 49 5.87 -6.00 15.75
N MET A 50 7.20 -5.88 15.76
CA MET A 50 8.07 -7.00 16.06
C MET A 50 7.91 -7.32 17.55
N ARG A 51 6.98 -8.23 17.88
CA ARG A 51 6.91 -8.81 19.23
C ARG A 51 8.25 -9.51 19.48
N ARG A 52 9.09 -8.86 20.29
CA ARG A 52 10.25 -9.51 20.91
C ARG A 52 9.78 -10.61 21.85
#